data_AF-E9SA88-F1
#
_entry.id   AF-E9SA88-F1
#
_cell.length_a   1.000
_cell.length_b   1.000
_cell.length_c   1.000
_cell.angle_alpha   90.00
_cell.angle_beta   90.00
_cell.angle_gamma   90.00
#
_symmetry.space_group_name_H-M   'P 1'
#
loop_
_entity.id
_entity.type
_entity.pdbx_description
1 polymer ?
#
loop_
_entity_poly.entity_id
_entity_poly.type
_entity_poly.pdbx_seq_one_letter_code
_entity_poly.pdbx_strand_id
1 'polypeptide(L)'
;MNLMKIRRANSLPVNLLHSTAYASVLGYIIMAAAWFISGMRLSMIQCWSIWLISLTVLFCILGTISAAIDIRKHLDLERLARHRLTHGYDDEYFNMLSVFLGGELTDSRRLTYASMYLEGERYEDCRRQLREIDFAHLSTAEQEEYFNICLYSAVLEGNVGLANDIYRKARRYFDRAILARRGGFVMHTLGMLCLLNGRQDNAFKLFNSAMQYRDDGLKCECFLGLGQLYLLSRDNESAKDMCYAAADLVETRAQAKRLKTLMLGVEDAFRKQGKQSIKMNF
;
A
#
# COMPACT_ATOMS: atom_id res chain seq x y z
N MET A 1 3.73 -2.48 -1.38
CA MET A 1 3.37 -1.34 -0.51
C MET A 1 1.95 -0.90 -0.87
N ASN A 2 0.98 -1.79 -0.65
CA ASN A 2 -0.43 -1.58 -1.06
C ASN A 2 -1.14 -0.52 -0.23
N LEU A 3 -0.46 0.10 0.72
CA LEU A 3 -0.99 1.23 1.47
C LEU A 3 -0.98 2.56 0.70
N MET A 4 -0.32 2.64 -0.46
CA MET A 4 -0.56 3.75 -1.40
C MET A 4 -1.97 3.69 -2.02
N LYS A 5 -2.65 2.55 -1.88
CA LYS A 5 -4.08 2.44 -2.06
C LYS A 5 -4.62 1.94 -0.73
N ILE A 6 -4.74 2.83 0.27
CA ILE A 6 -5.66 2.59 1.39
C ILE A 6 -6.93 2.09 0.73
N ARG A 7 -7.13 0.79 0.86
CA ARG A 7 -8.10 0.05 0.08
C ARG A 7 -9.39 0.79 0.33
N ARG A 8 -10.15 1.12 -0.73
CA ARG A 8 -11.53 1.63 -0.63
C ARG A 8 -12.30 0.64 0.25
N ALA A 9 -12.19 0.84 1.56
CA ALA A 9 -12.77 0.00 2.58
C ALA A 9 -14.20 0.45 2.60
N ASN A 10 -14.99 -0.37 1.90
CA ASN A 10 -16.38 -0.19 1.54
C ASN A 10 -16.54 0.81 0.39
N SER A 11 -16.49 0.30 -0.84
CA SER A 11 -17.00 1.04 -1.96
C SER A 11 -18.44 1.48 -1.62
N LEU A 12 -18.74 2.77 -1.83
CA LEU A 12 -20.09 3.33 -1.78
C LEU A 12 -21.20 2.37 -2.24
N PRO A 13 -21.05 1.59 -3.34
CA PRO A 13 -22.04 0.55 -3.71
C PRO A 13 -22.25 -0.54 -2.67
N VAL A 14 -21.22 -1.03 -1.97
CA VAL A 14 -21.35 -2.06 -0.92
C VAL A 14 -22.08 -1.48 0.29
N ASN A 15 -21.76 -0.25 0.70
CA ASN A 15 -22.49 0.39 1.79
C ASN A 15 -23.95 0.68 1.42
N LEU A 16 -24.22 1.12 0.18
CA LEU A 16 -25.59 1.31 -0.32
C LEU A 16 -26.37 0.00 -0.33
N LEU A 17 -25.72 -1.12 -0.69
CA LEU A 17 -26.34 -2.45 -0.72
C LEU A 17 -26.63 -2.98 0.70
N HIS A 18 -25.78 -2.67 1.68
CA HIS A 18 -26.10 -2.91 3.08
C HIS A 18 -27.25 -2.00 3.56
N SER A 19 -27.25 -0.72 3.18
CA SER A 19 -28.32 0.22 3.53
C SER A 19 -29.68 -0.19 2.93
N THR A 20 -29.74 -0.72 1.71
CA THR A 20 -30.99 -1.27 1.15
C THR A 20 -31.47 -2.51 1.91
N ALA A 21 -30.55 -3.41 2.30
CA ALA A 21 -30.88 -4.58 3.09
C ALA A 21 -31.38 -4.22 4.49
N TYR A 22 -30.76 -3.24 5.16
CA TYR A 22 -31.23 -2.77 6.47
C TYR A 22 -32.57 -2.03 6.37
N ALA A 23 -32.74 -1.18 5.35
CA ALA A 23 -33.98 -0.46 5.12
C ALA A 23 -35.16 -1.40 4.82
N SER A 24 -34.93 -2.51 4.10
CA SER A 24 -35.99 -3.48 3.81
C SER A 24 -36.44 -4.26 5.05
N VAL A 25 -35.49 -4.70 5.90
CA VAL A 25 -35.78 -5.41 7.15
C VAL A 25 -36.47 -4.47 8.15
N LEU A 26 -35.96 -3.26 8.35
CA LEU A 26 -36.55 -2.27 9.25
C LEU A 26 -37.93 -1.81 8.77
N GLY A 27 -38.09 -1.58 7.46
CA GLY A 27 -39.39 -1.24 6.87
C GLY A 27 -40.42 -2.36 7.09
N TYR A 28 -40.00 -3.62 7.00
CA TYR A 28 -40.88 -4.76 7.28
C TYR A 28 -41.30 -4.82 8.76
N ILE A 29 -40.38 -4.56 9.69
CA ILE A 29 -40.68 -4.48 11.13
C ILE A 29 -41.69 -3.36 11.42
N ILE A 30 -41.51 -2.18 10.81
CA ILE A 30 -42.43 -1.04 10.96
C ILE A 30 -43.83 -1.39 10.42
N MET A 31 -43.90 -2.03 9.26
CA MET A 31 -45.15 -2.51 8.68
C MET A 31 -45.84 -3.52 9.62
N ALA A 32 -45.10 -4.51 10.14
CA ALA A 32 -45.63 -5.52 11.04
C ALA A 32 -46.15 -4.91 12.36
N ALA A 33 -45.43 -3.93 12.92
CA ALA A 33 -45.86 -3.20 14.10
C ALA A 33 -47.15 -2.38 13.84
N ALA A 34 -47.23 -1.68 12.70
CA ALA A 34 -48.43 -0.93 12.32
C ALA A 34 -49.65 -1.85 12.10
N TRP A 35 -49.44 -3.04 11.53
CA TRP A 35 -50.47 -4.06 11.38
C TRP A 35 -50.95 -4.61 12.73
N PHE A 36 -50.03 -4.82 13.67
CA PHE A 36 -50.39 -5.30 15.01
C PHE A 36 -51.15 -4.25 15.83
N ILE A 37 -50.69 -2.99 15.81
CA ILE A 37 -51.31 -1.86 16.54
C ILE A 37 -52.71 -1.55 16.01
N SER A 38 -52.94 -1.70 14.71
CA SER A 38 -54.26 -1.51 14.09
C SER A 38 -55.23 -2.67 14.33
N GLY A 39 -54.84 -3.67 15.13
CA GLY A 39 -55.67 -4.83 15.44
C GLY A 39 -55.93 -5.71 14.21
N MET A 40 -54.94 -5.82 13.31
CA MET A 40 -55.01 -6.59 12.06
C MET A 40 -56.07 -6.11 11.06
N ARG A 41 -56.57 -4.88 11.20
CA ARG A 41 -57.62 -4.32 10.34
C ARG A 41 -57.11 -3.72 9.03
N LEU A 42 -55.80 -3.56 8.87
CA LEU A 42 -55.21 -3.03 7.64
C LEU A 42 -55.28 -4.05 6.51
N SER A 43 -55.70 -3.58 5.33
CA SER A 43 -55.70 -4.37 4.10
C SER A 43 -54.28 -4.61 3.57
N MET A 44 -54.11 -5.67 2.78
CA MET A 44 -52.80 -6.04 2.20
C MET A 44 -52.16 -4.89 1.39
N ILE A 45 -52.97 -4.09 0.69
CA ILE A 45 -52.53 -2.93 -0.10
C ILE A 45 -52.00 -1.82 0.81
N GLN A 46 -52.62 -1.60 1.97
CA GLN A 46 -52.18 -0.60 2.96
C GLN A 46 -50.89 -1.04 3.67
N CYS A 47 -50.74 -2.32 3.98
CA CYS A 47 -49.47 -2.84 4.51
C CYS A 47 -48.33 -2.67 3.49
N TRP A 48 -48.60 -2.96 2.21
CA TRP A 48 -47.63 -2.76 1.13
C TRP A 48 -47.22 -1.29 0.96
N SER A 49 -48.17 -0.34 1.04
CA SER A 49 -47.85 1.09 0.94
C SER A 49 -47.03 1.60 2.13
N ILE A 50 -47.35 1.15 3.35
CA ILE A 50 -46.57 1.48 4.56
C ILE A 50 -45.15 0.92 4.45
N TRP A 51 -44.98 -0.30 3.94
CA TRP A 51 -43.67 -0.90 3.72
C TRP A 51 -42.85 -0.12 2.68
N LEU A 52 -43.44 0.27 1.54
CA LEU A 52 -42.74 1.06 0.53
C LEU A 52 -42.34 2.46 1.02
N ILE A 53 -43.21 3.12 1.78
CA ILE A 53 -42.92 4.46 2.35
C ILE A 53 -41.80 4.34 3.39
N SER A 54 -41.88 3.36 4.29
CA SER A 54 -40.84 3.17 5.32
C SER A 54 -39.50 2.76 4.70
N LEU A 55 -39.49 1.89 3.69
CA LEU A 55 -38.29 1.50 2.96
C LEU A 55 -37.62 2.70 2.28
N THR A 56 -38.40 3.53 1.58
CA THR A 56 -37.84 4.70 0.86
C THR A 56 -37.28 5.74 1.84
N VAL A 57 -37.99 6.05 2.93
CA VAL A 57 -37.52 7.00 3.95
C VAL A 57 -36.26 6.49 4.64
N LEU A 58 -36.24 5.23 5.09
CA LEU A 58 -35.06 4.64 5.74
C LEU A 58 -33.87 4.53 4.80
N PHE A 59 -34.09 4.18 3.54
CA PHE A 59 -33.04 4.15 2.54
C PHE A 59 -32.43 5.54 2.31
N CYS A 60 -33.25 6.59 2.21
CA CYS A 60 -32.76 7.97 2.08
C CYS A 60 -31.91 8.38 3.29
N ILE A 61 -32.33 8.04 4.52
CA ILE A 61 -31.58 8.38 5.74
C ILE A 61 -30.26 7.60 5.82
N LEU A 62 -30.31 6.27 5.70
CA LEU A 62 -29.11 5.43 5.77
C LEU A 62 -28.15 5.70 4.61
N GLY A 63 -28.69 5.95 3.41
CA GLY A 63 -27.92 6.33 2.22
C GLY A 63 -27.20 7.66 2.40
N THR A 64 -27.87 8.69 2.90
CA THR A 64 -27.24 10.00 3.15
C THR A 64 -26.16 9.93 4.24
N ILE A 65 -26.40 9.19 5.33
CA ILE A 65 -25.40 8.96 6.38
C ILE A 65 -24.18 8.22 5.81
N SER A 66 -24.42 7.15 5.04
CA SER A 66 -23.34 6.40 4.42
C SER A 66 -22.52 7.25 3.44
N ALA A 67 -23.19 8.08 2.63
CA ALA A 67 -22.52 8.98 1.71
C ALA A 67 -21.70 10.04 2.46
N ALA A 68 -22.24 10.61 3.54
CA ALA A 68 -21.53 11.58 4.37
C ALA A 68 -20.27 10.96 5.02
N ILE A 69 -20.35 9.73 5.52
CA ILE A 69 -19.19 9.00 6.08
C ILE A 69 -18.14 8.76 4.99
N ASP A 70 -18.55 8.34 3.80
CA ASP A 70 -17.64 8.07 2.69
C ASP A 70 -16.93 9.35 2.21
N ILE A 71 -17.68 10.45 2.06
CA ILE A 71 -17.13 11.77 1.73
C ILE A 71 -16.13 12.22 2.80
N ARG A 72 -16.47 12.09 4.09
CA ARG A 72 -15.57 12.48 5.18
C ARG A 72 -14.28 11.66 5.15
N LYS A 73 -14.39 10.33 4.99
CA LYS A 73 -13.21 9.47 4.85
C LYS A 73 -12.36 9.84 3.63
N HIS A 74 -12.99 10.20 2.50
CA HIS A 74 -12.27 10.65 1.31
C HIS A 74 -11.51 11.95 1.56
N LEU A 75 -12.14 12.92 2.24
CA LEU A 75 -11.50 14.17 2.62
C LEU A 75 -10.33 13.96 3.59
N ASP A 76 -10.48 13.09 4.58
CA ASP A 76 -9.41 12.77 5.54
C ASP A 76 -8.24 12.03 4.84
N LEU A 77 -8.54 11.13 3.90
CA LEU A 77 -7.53 10.47 3.05
C LEU A 77 -6.78 11.46 2.17
N GLU A 78 -7.49 12.40 1.52
CA GLU A 78 -6.85 13.46 0.74
C GLU A 78 -5.98 14.37 1.62
N ARG A 79 -6.39 14.62 2.86
CA ARG A 79 -5.61 15.40 3.82
C ARG A 79 -4.31 14.70 4.18
N LEU A 80 -4.38 13.40 4.49
CA LEU A 80 -3.21 12.55 4.72
C LEU A 80 -2.29 12.52 3.49
N ALA A 81 -2.86 12.33 2.30
CA ALA A 81 -2.09 12.28 1.06
C ALA A 81 -1.39 13.62 0.78
N ARG A 82 -2.09 14.75 0.98
CA ARG A 82 -1.51 16.09 0.84
C ARG A 82 -0.37 16.33 1.81
N HIS A 83 -0.58 16.02 3.10
CA HIS A 83 0.49 16.21 4.10
C HIS A 83 1.71 15.34 3.83
N ARG A 84 1.50 14.08 3.42
CA ARG A 84 2.56 13.17 3.01
C ARG A 84 3.39 13.74 1.85
N LEU A 85 2.76 14.43 0.90
CA LEU A 85 3.45 15.03 -0.24
C LEU A 85 4.22 16.30 0.14
N THR A 86 3.67 17.12 1.02
CA THR A 86 4.28 18.41 1.42
C THR A 86 5.34 18.26 2.50
N HIS A 87 5.03 17.56 3.59
CA HIS A 87 5.89 17.45 4.78
C HIS A 87 6.58 16.08 4.89
N GLY A 88 6.07 15.04 4.23
CA GLY A 88 6.64 13.69 4.28
C GLY A 88 6.04 12.85 5.41
N TYR A 89 6.84 11.94 5.98
CA TYR A 89 6.44 11.04 7.06
C TYR A 89 6.93 11.55 8.42
N ASP A 90 6.45 12.72 8.82
CA ASP A 90 6.74 13.33 10.12
C ASP A 90 5.84 12.78 11.24
N ASP A 91 6.11 13.18 12.48
CA ASP A 91 5.30 12.75 13.64
C ASP A 91 3.84 13.22 13.51
N GLU A 92 3.60 14.37 12.87
CA GLU A 92 2.25 14.87 12.59
C GLU A 92 1.49 13.96 11.63
N TYR A 93 2.14 13.43 10.59
CA TYR A 93 1.57 12.43 9.69
C TYR A 93 1.11 11.19 10.47
N PHE A 94 1.95 10.66 11.36
CA PHE A 94 1.60 9.48 12.17
C PHE A 94 0.48 9.76 13.18
N ASN A 95 0.45 10.97 13.75
CA ASN A 95 -0.67 11.41 14.58
C ASN A 95 -1.98 11.47 13.78
N MET A 96 -1.97 12.08 12.59
CA MET A 96 -3.16 12.09 11.71
C MET A 96 -3.56 10.68 11.27
N LEU A 97 -2.60 9.82 10.96
CA LEU A 97 -2.85 8.43 10.61
C LEU A 97 -3.53 7.67 11.76
N SER A 98 -3.16 7.97 13.02
CA SER A 98 -3.81 7.39 14.20
C SER A 98 -5.24 7.84 14.41
N VAL A 99 -5.52 9.13 14.17
CA VAL A 99 -6.87 9.66 14.22
C VAL A 99 -7.72 9.05 13.10
N PHE A 100 -7.15 8.90 11.90
CA PHE A 100 -7.85 8.33 10.74
C PHE A 100 -8.18 6.84 10.92
N LEU A 101 -7.22 6.05 11.41
CA LEU A 101 -7.42 4.61 11.61
C LEU A 101 -8.37 4.32 12.77
N GLY A 102 -8.31 5.12 13.86
CA GLY A 102 -9.24 5.18 14.98
C GLY A 102 -9.42 3.90 15.80
N GLY A 103 -9.68 4.00 17.10
CA GLY A 103 -9.97 2.84 17.97
C GLY A 103 -8.76 1.96 18.28
N GLU A 104 -9.00 0.72 18.71
CA GLU A 104 -7.93 -0.22 19.08
C GLU A 104 -7.08 -0.62 17.86
N LEU A 105 -5.76 -0.71 18.06
CA LEU A 105 -4.82 -1.17 17.05
C LEU A 105 -4.93 -2.69 16.87
N THR A 106 -5.75 -3.11 15.92
CA THR A 106 -5.76 -4.49 15.42
C THR A 106 -4.44 -4.82 14.73
N ASP A 107 -4.09 -6.11 14.66
CA ASP A 107 -2.86 -6.58 14.01
C ASP A 107 -2.73 -6.13 12.54
N SER A 108 -3.85 -6.13 11.81
CA SER A 108 -3.92 -5.60 10.44
C SER A 108 -3.59 -4.09 10.34
N ARG A 109 -4.03 -3.31 11.34
CA ARG A 109 -3.71 -1.88 11.41
C ARG A 109 -2.26 -1.65 11.80
N ARG A 110 -1.71 -2.46 12.70
CA ARG A 110 -0.27 -2.42 13.04
C ARG A 110 0.60 -2.71 11.83
N LEU A 111 0.19 -3.66 11.00
CA LEU A 111 0.86 -3.94 9.73
C LEU A 111 0.85 -2.72 8.79
N THR A 112 -0.27 -2.01 8.77
CA THR A 112 -0.41 -0.74 8.03
C THR A 112 0.57 0.31 8.55
N TYR A 113 0.66 0.48 9.87
CA TYR A 113 1.65 1.37 10.48
C TYR A 113 3.09 1.00 10.14
N ALA A 114 3.43 -0.28 10.25
CA ALA A 114 4.78 -0.76 9.99
C ALA A 114 5.24 -0.39 8.58
N SER A 115 4.40 -0.59 7.57
CA SER A 115 4.75 -0.18 6.21
C SER A 115 4.77 1.33 6.01
N MET A 116 4.02 2.13 6.76
CA MET A 116 4.15 3.60 6.73
C MET A 116 5.45 4.08 7.37
N TYR A 117 5.83 3.50 8.51
CA TYR A 117 7.12 3.76 9.14
C TYR A 117 8.29 3.37 8.23
N LEU A 118 8.16 2.27 7.49
CA LEU A 118 9.16 1.82 6.53
C LEU A 118 9.41 2.85 5.42
N GLU A 119 8.36 3.44 4.86
CA GLU A 119 8.49 4.50 3.84
C GLU A 119 9.04 5.80 4.39
N GLY A 120 8.77 6.09 5.66
CA GLY A 120 9.40 7.19 6.39
C GLY A 120 10.86 6.95 6.78
N GLU A 121 11.47 5.84 6.37
CA GLU A 121 12.81 5.40 6.78
C GLU A 121 12.97 5.23 8.30
N ARG A 122 11.86 5.05 9.04
CA ARG A 122 11.82 4.83 10.49
C ARG A 122 11.85 3.34 10.79
N TYR A 123 12.97 2.69 10.46
CA TYR A 123 13.09 1.23 10.49
C TYR A 123 12.88 0.62 11.88
N GLU A 124 13.35 1.27 12.95
CA GLU A 124 13.12 0.80 14.33
C GLU A 124 11.65 0.84 14.74
N ASP A 125 10.94 1.92 14.39
CA ASP A 125 9.51 2.03 14.67
C ASP A 125 8.70 1.00 13.89
N CYS A 126 9.07 0.76 12.63
CA CYS A 126 8.52 -0.32 11.82
C CYS A 126 8.70 -1.68 12.51
N ARG A 127 9.92 -2.02 12.94
CA ARG A 127 10.22 -3.28 13.64
C ARG A 127 9.51 -3.39 14.99
N ARG A 128 9.35 -2.29 15.72
CA ARG A 128 8.57 -2.25 16.97
C ARG A 128 7.11 -2.63 16.72
N GLN A 129 6.46 -2.03 15.71
CA GLN A 129 5.09 -2.39 15.36
C GLN A 129 4.96 -3.85 14.94
N LEU A 130 5.90 -4.37 14.15
CA LEU A 130 5.89 -5.78 13.72
C LEU A 130 6.04 -6.76 14.89
N ARG A 131 6.83 -6.43 15.92
CA ARG A 131 7.01 -7.28 17.11
C ARG A 131 5.76 -7.41 17.97
N GLU A 132 4.89 -6.41 17.95
CA GLU A 132 3.65 -6.41 18.72
C GLU A 132 2.50 -7.17 18.02
N ILE A 133 2.70 -7.59 16.77
CA ILE A 133 1.68 -8.32 16.01
C ILE A 133 1.66 -9.79 16.42
N ASP A 134 0.47 -10.30 16.75
CA ASP A 134 0.26 -11.74 16.78
C ASP A 134 0.10 -12.28 15.36
N PHE A 135 1.13 -12.97 14.88
CA PHE A 135 1.18 -13.52 13.54
C PHE A 135 0.02 -14.51 13.25
N ALA A 136 -0.50 -15.19 14.27
CA ALA A 136 -1.60 -16.15 14.12
C ALA A 136 -2.93 -15.49 13.73
N HIS A 137 -3.13 -14.23 14.09
CA HIS A 137 -4.34 -13.47 13.75
C HIS A 137 -4.32 -12.90 12.32
N LEU A 138 -3.16 -12.89 11.67
CA LEU A 138 -3.03 -12.37 10.32
C LEU A 138 -3.65 -13.34 9.29
N SER A 139 -4.40 -12.78 8.34
CA SER A 139 -4.82 -13.52 7.16
C SER A 139 -3.62 -13.94 6.31
N THR A 140 -3.81 -14.93 5.43
CA THR A 140 -2.78 -15.42 4.50
C THR A 140 -2.05 -14.31 3.73
N ALA A 141 -2.79 -13.29 3.26
CA ALA A 141 -2.22 -12.17 2.52
C ALA A 141 -1.46 -11.19 3.43
N GLU A 142 -1.94 -10.98 4.66
CA GLU A 142 -1.26 -10.13 5.64
C GLU A 142 0.03 -10.78 6.16
N GLN A 143 0.06 -12.11 6.28
CA GLN A 143 1.29 -12.85 6.60
C GLN A 143 2.38 -12.67 5.52
N GLU A 144 1.98 -12.66 4.24
CA GLU A 144 2.89 -12.39 3.12
C GLU A 144 3.42 -10.95 3.18
N GLU A 145 2.54 -9.99 3.42
CA GLU A 145 2.90 -8.58 3.56
C GLU A 145 3.80 -8.34 4.79
N TYR A 146 3.53 -9.01 5.90
CA TYR A 146 4.37 -8.99 7.11
C TYR A 146 5.82 -9.37 6.81
N PHE A 147 6.03 -10.51 6.15
CA PHE A 147 7.39 -10.94 5.80
C PHE A 147 8.03 -10.06 4.72
N ASN A 148 7.23 -9.51 3.81
CA ASN A 148 7.72 -8.55 2.84
C ASN A 148 8.21 -7.26 3.51
N ILE A 149 7.47 -6.70 4.48
CA ILE A 149 7.88 -5.52 5.24
C ILE A 149 9.15 -5.83 6.05
N CYS A 150 9.19 -6.98 6.74
CA CYS A 150 10.38 -7.43 7.47
C CYS A 150 11.61 -7.45 6.56
N LEU A 151 11.52 -8.13 5.43
CA LEU A 151 12.63 -8.27 4.49
C LEU A 151 13.01 -6.93 3.88
N TYR A 152 12.04 -6.15 3.42
CA TYR A 152 12.30 -4.87 2.77
C TYR A 152 12.95 -3.87 3.74
N SER A 153 12.58 -3.88 5.02
CA SER A 153 13.26 -3.07 6.05
C SER A 153 14.74 -3.41 6.20
N ALA A 154 15.09 -4.70 6.26
CA ALA A 154 16.48 -5.13 6.36
C ALA A 154 17.28 -4.83 5.08
N VAL A 155 16.63 -4.92 3.92
CA VAL A 155 17.22 -4.59 2.62
C VAL A 155 17.52 -3.10 2.51
N LEU A 156 16.58 -2.22 2.87
CA LEU A 156 16.78 -0.77 2.82
C LEU A 156 17.83 -0.29 3.82
N GLU A 157 17.95 -0.95 4.98
CA GLU A 157 19.01 -0.71 5.95
C GLU A 157 20.39 -1.24 5.48
N GLY A 158 20.44 -2.04 4.42
CA GLY A 158 21.67 -2.67 3.93
C GLY A 158 22.16 -3.83 4.81
N ASN A 159 21.34 -4.34 5.73
CA ASN A 159 21.69 -5.42 6.63
C ASN A 159 21.54 -6.79 5.94
N VAL A 160 22.58 -7.18 5.20
CA VAL A 160 22.61 -8.41 4.40
C VAL A 160 22.41 -9.67 5.25
N GLY A 161 22.98 -9.72 6.46
CA GLY A 161 22.86 -10.86 7.36
C GLY A 161 21.42 -11.08 7.82
N LEU A 162 20.75 -10.02 8.27
CA LEU A 162 19.35 -10.06 8.68
C LEU A 162 18.42 -10.36 7.51
N ALA A 163 18.63 -9.72 6.36
CA ALA A 163 17.79 -9.91 5.18
C ALA A 163 17.82 -11.37 4.69
N ASN A 164 19.00 -11.99 4.66
CA ASN A 164 19.14 -13.40 4.28
C ASN A 164 18.53 -14.36 5.32
N ASP A 165 18.64 -14.06 6.61
CA ASP A 165 18.01 -14.89 7.66
C ASP A 165 16.47 -14.84 7.58
N ILE A 166 15.90 -13.64 7.37
CA ILE A 166 14.46 -13.47 7.15
C ILE A 166 14.02 -14.24 5.91
N TYR A 167 14.71 -14.08 4.78
CA TYR A 167 14.39 -14.78 3.55
C TYR A 167 14.40 -16.30 3.73
N ARG A 168 15.43 -16.84 4.41
CA ARG A 168 15.55 -18.28 4.69
C ARG A 168 14.41 -18.81 5.55
N LYS A 169 14.06 -18.11 6.63
CA LYS A 169 12.99 -18.52 7.56
C LYS A 169 11.60 -18.41 6.94
N ALA A 170 11.39 -17.43 6.08
CA ALA A 170 10.07 -17.10 5.53
C ALA A 170 9.89 -17.47 4.05
N ARG A 171 10.80 -18.26 3.46
CA ARG A 171 10.82 -18.60 2.03
C ARG A 171 9.46 -19.02 1.47
N ARG A 172 8.74 -19.88 2.21
CA ARG A 172 7.41 -20.38 1.81
C ARG A 172 6.37 -19.27 1.59
N TYR A 173 6.48 -18.16 2.33
CA TYR A 173 5.56 -17.02 2.20
C TYR A 173 5.89 -16.21 0.94
N PHE A 174 7.17 -16.05 0.63
CA PHE A 174 7.59 -15.38 -0.60
C PHE A 174 7.22 -16.18 -1.85
N ASP A 175 7.48 -17.50 -1.86
CA ASP A 175 7.13 -18.37 -2.98
C ASP A 175 5.62 -18.33 -3.25
N ARG A 176 4.80 -18.33 -2.19
CA ARG A 176 3.33 -18.18 -2.30
C ARG A 176 2.93 -16.80 -2.83
N ALA A 177 3.54 -15.74 -2.31
CA ALA A 177 3.19 -14.36 -2.69
C ALA A 177 3.56 -14.02 -4.14
N ILE A 178 4.64 -14.58 -4.68
CA ILE A 178 5.06 -14.41 -6.09
C ILE A 178 3.99 -14.93 -7.06
N LEU A 179 3.34 -16.05 -6.71
CA LEU A 179 2.27 -16.66 -7.51
C LEU A 179 0.94 -15.90 -7.39
N ALA A 180 0.80 -15.06 -6.36
CA ALA A 180 -0.41 -14.28 -6.17
C ALA A 180 -0.49 -13.13 -7.18
N ARG A 181 -1.71 -12.68 -7.48
CA ARG A 181 -2.01 -11.50 -8.32
C ARG A 181 -1.34 -10.19 -7.84
N ARG A 182 -0.69 -10.20 -6.67
CA ARG A 182 -0.04 -9.05 -6.03
C ARG A 182 1.46 -9.28 -5.79
N GLY A 183 2.07 -10.25 -6.46
CA GLY A 183 3.47 -10.64 -6.27
C GLY A 183 4.50 -9.59 -6.68
N GLY A 184 4.12 -8.54 -7.42
CA GLY A 184 5.07 -7.54 -7.94
C GLY A 184 5.95 -6.85 -6.88
N PHE A 185 5.37 -6.44 -5.74
CA PHE A 185 6.16 -5.84 -4.65
C PHE A 185 7.12 -6.82 -3.99
N VAL A 186 6.72 -8.09 -3.89
CA VAL A 186 7.56 -9.15 -3.35
C VAL A 186 8.71 -9.45 -4.31
N MET A 187 8.43 -9.53 -5.61
CA MET A 187 9.45 -9.67 -6.64
C MET A 187 10.48 -8.53 -6.60
N HIS A 188 10.02 -7.29 -6.44
CA HIS A 188 10.91 -6.13 -6.27
C HIS A 188 11.80 -6.27 -5.03
N THR A 189 11.21 -6.61 -3.88
CA THR A 189 11.97 -6.78 -2.61
C THR A 189 13.01 -7.90 -2.73
N LEU A 190 12.67 -9.02 -3.38
CA LEU A 190 13.60 -10.11 -3.67
C LEU A 190 14.67 -9.71 -4.70
N GLY A 191 14.33 -8.85 -5.67
CA GLY A 191 15.28 -8.27 -6.61
C GLY A 191 16.33 -7.44 -5.89
N MET A 192 15.91 -6.60 -4.94
CA MET A 192 16.81 -5.82 -4.09
C MET A 192 17.68 -6.72 -3.18
N LEU A 193 17.12 -7.80 -2.62
CA LEU A 193 17.91 -8.80 -1.89
C LEU A 193 18.97 -9.46 -2.78
N CYS A 194 18.63 -9.78 -4.03
CA CYS A 194 19.58 -10.33 -4.99
C CYS A 194 20.69 -9.33 -5.31
N LEU A 195 20.35 -8.04 -5.47
CA LEU A 195 21.31 -6.96 -5.69
C LEU A 195 22.30 -6.83 -4.51
N LEU A 196 21.80 -6.84 -3.28
CA LEU A 196 22.63 -6.82 -2.06
C LEU A 196 23.59 -8.01 -1.97
N ASN A 197 23.16 -9.17 -2.44
CA ASN A 197 23.97 -10.38 -2.49
C ASN A 197 24.90 -10.46 -3.73
N GLY A 198 24.96 -9.41 -4.57
CA GLY A 198 25.78 -9.38 -5.78
C GLY A 198 25.27 -10.27 -6.93
N ARG A 199 24.04 -10.79 -6.86
CA ARG A 199 23.44 -11.66 -7.88
C ARG A 199 22.68 -10.83 -8.92
N GLN A 200 23.43 -10.12 -9.76
CA GLN A 200 22.90 -9.14 -10.71
C GLN A 200 21.89 -9.75 -11.70
N ASP A 201 22.19 -10.89 -12.33
CA ASP A 201 21.30 -11.52 -13.33
C ASP A 201 19.91 -11.86 -12.76
N ASN A 202 19.87 -12.32 -11.51
CA ASN A 202 18.62 -12.66 -10.84
C ASN A 202 17.84 -11.41 -10.44
N ALA A 203 18.53 -10.37 -9.98
CA ALA A 203 17.91 -9.08 -9.67
C ALA A 203 17.26 -8.48 -10.93
N PHE A 204 17.96 -8.50 -12.07
CA PHE A 204 17.44 -8.02 -13.35
C PHE A 204 16.15 -8.74 -13.77
N LYS A 205 16.12 -10.08 -13.70
CA LYS A 205 14.92 -10.87 -14.02
C LYS A 205 13.75 -10.53 -13.10
N LEU A 206 14.00 -10.38 -11.81
CA LEU A 206 12.98 -10.06 -10.81
C LEU A 206 12.39 -8.66 -11.01
N PHE A 207 13.21 -7.65 -11.28
CA PHE A 207 12.72 -6.30 -11.56
C PHE A 207 11.88 -6.24 -12.84
N ASN A 208 12.34 -6.85 -13.94
CA ASN A 208 11.56 -6.90 -15.17
C ASN A 208 10.23 -7.66 -15.01
N SER A 209 10.23 -8.73 -14.20
CA SER A 209 9.00 -9.46 -13.89
C SER A 209 8.04 -8.61 -13.04
N ALA A 210 8.57 -7.84 -12.08
CA ALA A 210 7.79 -6.92 -11.26
C ALA A 210 7.17 -5.77 -12.07
N MET A 211 7.84 -5.29 -13.12
CA MET A 211 7.34 -4.21 -13.99
C MET A 211 6.12 -4.59 -14.83
N GLN A 212 5.83 -5.88 -15.01
CA GLN A 212 4.64 -6.33 -15.73
C GLN A 212 3.34 -5.99 -14.99
N TYR A 213 3.43 -5.64 -13.70
CA TYR A 213 2.29 -5.24 -12.89
C TYR A 213 1.87 -3.79 -13.21
N ARG A 214 0.54 -3.56 -13.25
CA ARG A 214 -0.06 -2.24 -13.52
C ARG A 214 -0.05 -1.35 -12.27
N ASP A 215 1.13 -0.96 -11.81
CA ASP A 215 1.32 -0.03 -10.71
C ASP A 215 2.54 0.86 -10.97
N ASP A 216 2.32 2.16 -11.16
CA ASP A 216 3.36 3.09 -11.60
C ASP A 216 4.37 3.39 -10.48
N GLY A 217 3.92 3.47 -9.23
CA GLY A 217 4.79 3.51 -8.06
C GLY A 217 5.72 2.29 -7.97
N LEU A 218 5.22 1.07 -8.21
CA LEU A 218 6.07 -0.13 -8.28
C LEU A 218 7.08 -0.07 -9.45
N LYS A 219 6.65 0.39 -10.63
CA LYS A 219 7.57 0.54 -11.77
C LYS A 219 8.68 1.54 -11.47
N CYS A 220 8.36 2.66 -10.82
CA CYS A 220 9.34 3.63 -10.36
C CYS A 220 10.39 2.96 -9.46
N GLU A 221 9.96 2.17 -8.46
CA GLU A 221 10.90 1.42 -7.59
C GLU A 221 11.73 0.38 -8.37
N CYS A 222 11.17 -0.26 -9.39
CA CYS A 222 11.91 -1.19 -10.24
C CYS A 222 12.95 -0.46 -11.10
N PHE A 223 12.63 0.72 -11.65
CA PHE A 223 13.58 1.55 -12.38
C PHE A 223 14.72 2.04 -11.48
N LEU A 224 14.43 2.42 -10.24
CA LEU A 224 15.46 2.76 -9.25
C LEU A 224 16.40 1.57 -8.99
N GLY A 225 15.84 0.37 -8.80
CA GLY A 225 16.62 -0.86 -8.60
C GLY A 225 17.47 -1.24 -9.82
N LEU A 226 16.90 -1.13 -11.03
CA LEU A 226 17.62 -1.38 -12.28
C LEU A 226 18.73 -0.35 -12.53
N GLY A 227 18.48 0.94 -12.26
CA GLY A 227 19.51 1.97 -12.37
C GLY A 227 20.70 1.69 -11.44
N GLN A 228 20.42 1.25 -10.21
CA GLN A 228 21.48 0.83 -9.28
C GLN A 228 22.26 -0.40 -9.79
N LEU A 229 21.56 -1.36 -10.40
CA LEU A 229 22.17 -2.53 -11.02
C LEU A 229 23.09 -2.14 -12.19
N TYR A 230 22.66 -1.24 -13.06
CA TYR A 230 23.45 -0.75 -14.19
C TYR A 230 24.69 0.02 -13.73
N LEU A 231 24.58 0.84 -12.68
CA LEU A 231 25.73 1.48 -12.05
C LEU A 231 26.78 0.48 -11.55
N LEU A 232 26.34 -0.60 -10.90
CA LEU A 232 27.25 -1.66 -10.45
C LEU A 232 27.88 -2.42 -11.63
N SER A 233 27.17 -2.54 -12.74
CA SER A 233 27.62 -3.19 -13.98
C SER A 233 28.49 -2.27 -14.86
N ARG A 234 28.69 -1.00 -14.45
CA ARG A 234 29.39 0.06 -15.20
C ARG A 234 28.75 0.48 -16.52
N ASP A 235 27.46 0.19 -16.69
CA ASP A 235 26.68 0.67 -17.82
C ASP A 235 25.98 1.99 -17.44
N ASN A 236 26.72 3.09 -17.59
CA ASN A 236 26.27 4.39 -17.11
C ASN A 236 25.17 5.01 -17.98
N GLU A 237 25.11 4.68 -19.28
CA GLU A 237 24.07 5.17 -20.18
C GLU A 237 22.72 4.53 -19.83
N SER A 238 22.67 3.20 -19.68
CA SER A 238 21.45 2.53 -19.23
C SER A 238 21.02 2.98 -17.83
N ALA A 239 21.98 3.24 -16.92
CA ALA A 239 21.66 3.77 -15.60
C ALA A 239 21.01 5.17 -15.66
N LYS A 240 21.47 6.02 -16.57
CA LYS A 240 20.89 7.35 -16.83
C LYS A 240 19.49 7.24 -17.43
N ASP A 241 19.27 6.36 -18.37
CA ASP A 241 17.94 6.12 -18.95
C ASP A 241 16.93 5.65 -17.89
N MET A 242 17.37 4.77 -16.97
CA MET A 242 16.52 4.33 -15.85
C MET A 242 16.21 5.48 -14.88
N CYS A 243 17.11 6.45 -14.68
CA CYS A 243 16.81 7.64 -13.88
C CYS A 243 15.71 8.49 -14.51
N TYR A 244 15.74 8.70 -15.84
CA TYR A 244 14.67 9.45 -16.52
C TYR A 244 13.33 8.70 -16.47
N ALA A 245 13.34 7.40 -16.74
CA ALA A 245 12.14 6.57 -16.63
C ALA A 245 11.57 6.55 -15.20
N ALA A 246 12.43 6.55 -14.17
CA ALA A 246 12.01 6.67 -12.79
C ALA A 246 11.43 8.07 -12.50
N ALA A 247 12.06 9.14 -13.00
CA ALA A 247 11.65 10.53 -12.80
C ALA A 247 10.22 10.80 -13.27
N ASP A 248 9.82 10.23 -14.41
CA ASP A 248 8.47 10.36 -14.98
C ASP A 248 7.38 9.71 -14.11
N LEU A 249 7.76 8.77 -13.24
CA LEU A 249 6.85 7.96 -12.43
C LEU A 249 6.96 8.23 -10.92
N VAL A 250 7.73 9.22 -10.49
CA VAL A 250 7.88 9.53 -9.05
C VAL A 250 6.56 10.01 -8.47
N GLU A 251 6.04 9.29 -7.47
CA GLU A 251 4.82 9.66 -6.76
C GLU A 251 5.10 10.19 -5.34
N THR A 252 6.20 9.75 -4.72
CA THR A 252 6.48 10.04 -3.30
C THR A 252 7.78 10.79 -3.08
N ARG A 253 7.85 11.54 -1.98
CA ARG A 253 9.08 12.20 -1.52
C ARG A 253 10.20 11.20 -1.21
N ALA A 254 9.86 9.99 -0.72
CA ALA A 254 10.82 8.91 -0.48
C ALA A 254 11.44 8.41 -1.81
N GLN A 255 10.62 8.18 -2.83
CA GLN A 255 11.09 7.88 -4.20
C GLN A 255 11.95 9.00 -4.77
N ALA A 256 11.51 10.26 -4.64
CA ALA A 256 12.28 11.42 -5.10
C ALA A 256 13.66 11.50 -4.44
N LYS A 257 13.74 11.20 -3.14
CA LYS A 257 15.01 11.14 -2.40
C LYS A 257 15.91 10.01 -2.91
N ARG A 258 15.37 8.80 -3.09
CA ARG A 258 16.11 7.66 -3.67
C ARG A 258 16.59 7.96 -5.09
N LEU A 259 15.73 8.54 -5.92
CA LEU A 259 16.07 8.98 -7.27
C LEU A 259 17.22 10.00 -7.26
N LYS A 260 17.15 11.01 -6.39
CA LYS A 260 18.22 12.00 -6.25
C LYS A 260 19.56 11.33 -5.90
N THR A 261 19.56 10.39 -4.96
CA THR A 261 20.76 9.62 -4.61
C THR A 261 21.30 8.84 -5.81
N LEU A 262 20.41 8.19 -6.57
CA LEU A 262 20.80 7.46 -7.77
C LEU A 262 21.38 8.38 -8.84
N MET A 263 20.74 9.51 -9.13
CA MET A 263 21.20 10.51 -10.11
C MET A 263 22.59 11.05 -9.75
N LEU A 264 22.83 11.37 -8.48
CA LEU A 264 24.16 11.78 -8.01
C LEU A 264 25.21 10.67 -8.24
N GLY A 265 24.84 9.41 -8.00
CA GLY A 265 25.70 8.26 -8.28
C GLY A 265 26.04 8.12 -9.77
N VAL A 266 25.06 8.36 -10.65
CA VAL A 266 25.24 8.38 -12.11
C VAL A 266 26.17 9.52 -12.54
N GLU A 267 25.94 10.74 -12.05
CA GLU A 267 26.80 11.90 -12.35
C GLU A 267 28.26 11.66 -11.94
N ASP A 268 28.48 11.09 -10.75
CA ASP A 268 29.82 10.77 -10.27
C ASP A 268 30.49 9.67 -11.11
N ALA A 269 29.72 8.69 -11.61
CA ALA A 269 30.23 7.65 -12.50
C ALA A 269 30.69 8.23 -13.85
N PHE A 270 29.91 9.13 -14.45
CA PHE A 270 30.29 9.84 -15.68
C PHE A 270 31.51 10.75 -15.48
N ARG A 271 31.59 11.47 -14.36
CA ARG A 271 32.77 12.29 -14.02
C ARG A 271 34.05 11.46 -13.90
N LYS A 272 33.96 10.25 -13.34
CA LYS A 272 35.10 9.33 -13.22
C LYS A 272 35.56 8.81 -14.58
N GLN A 273 34.62 8.46 -15.48
CA GLN A 273 34.94 8.07 -16.85
C GLN A 273 35.61 9.21 -17.64
N GLY A 274 35.07 10.44 -17.54
CA GLY A 274 35.67 11.62 -18.18
C GLY A 274 37.07 11.97 -17.67
N LYS A 275 37.38 11.70 -16.40
CA LYS A 275 38.74 11.88 -15.86
C LYS A 275 39.72 10.77 -16.31
N GLN A 276 39.22 9.57 -16.62
CA GLN A 276 40.03 8.48 -17.16
C GLN A 276 40.34 8.68 -18.65
N SER A 277 39.41 9.22 -19.44
CA SER A 277 39.66 9.53 -20.86
C SER A 277 40.70 10.64 -21.05
N ILE A 278 40.74 11.63 -20.16
CA ILE A 278 41.75 12.72 -20.18
C ILE A 278 43.15 12.23 -19.74
N LYS A 279 43.26 11.10 -19.03
CA LYS A 279 44.55 10.52 -18.59
C LYS A 279 45.19 9.58 -19.61
N MET A 280 44.61 9.37 -20.79
CA MET A 280 45.34 8.76 -21.91
C MET A 280 46.21 9.82 -22.59
N ASN A 281 47.32 10.18 -21.92
CA ASN A 281 48.42 10.90 -22.55
C ASN A 281 49.19 9.91 -23.43
N PHE A 282 49.31 10.25 -24.72
CA PHE A 282 50.36 9.73 -25.60
C PHE A 282 51.74 10.13 -25.09
#